data_AF-A0A533WJ28-F1
#
_entry.id   AF-A0A533WJ28-F1
#
_cell.length_a   1.000
_cell.length_b   1.000
_cell.length_c   1.000
_cell.angle_alpha   90.00
_cell.angle_beta   90.00
_cell.angle_gamma   90.00
#
_symmetry.space_group_name_H-M   'P 1'
#
loop_
_entity.id
_entity.type
_entity.pdbx_description
1 polymer ?
#
loop_
_entity_poly.entity_id
_entity_poly.type
_entity_poly.pdbx_seq_one_letter_code
_entity_poly.pdbx_strand_id
1 'polypeptide(L)'
;MAGIEYSIAIIGFLILSIVVGTLTSRLVKKSSKRYMIAGKSLPLFFVGTMLAAQSIDGNSSLGNASLVYSYGFWSGASIPIGLAICLFLTGAF
;
A
#
# COMPACT_ATOMS: atom_id res chain seq x y z
N MET A 1 -15.71 25.42 11.64
CA MET A 1 -15.06 24.61 12.69
C MET A 1 -14.72 23.17 12.27
N ALA A 2 -15.27 22.60 11.19
CA ALA A 2 -14.96 21.22 10.81
C ALA A 2 -13.60 21.02 10.10
N GLY A 3 -13.06 22.04 9.42
CA GLY A 3 -11.82 21.90 8.62
C GLY A 3 -10.52 21.74 9.41
N ILE A 4 -10.49 22.21 10.67
CA ILE A 4 -9.27 22.17 11.49
C ILE A 4 -9.03 20.76 12.05
N GLU A 5 -10.10 20.03 12.35
CA GLU A 5 -10.03 18.68 12.91
C GLU A 5 -9.49 17.66 11.88
N TYR A 6 -9.93 17.77 10.62
CA TYR A 6 -9.38 16.95 9.53
C TYR A 6 -7.91 17.27 9.26
N SER A 7 -7.54 18.55 9.24
CA SER A 7 -6.15 18.96 9.05
C SER A 7 -5.23 18.41 10.15
N ILE A 8 -5.67 18.42 11.40
CA ILE A 8 -4.86 17.89 12.51
C ILE A 8 -4.64 16.38 12.37
N ALA A 9 -5.67 15.64 11.93
CA ALA A 9 -5.56 14.20 11.69
C ALA A 9 -4.60 13.88 10.52
N ILE A 10 -4.69 14.63 9.41
CA ILE A 10 -3.84 14.44 8.23
C ILE A 10 -2.37 14.77 8.56
N ILE A 11 -2.14 15.91 9.23
CA ILE A 11 -0.81 16.33 9.65
C ILE A 11 -0.22 15.31 10.65
N GLY A 12 -1.02 14.83 11.59
CA GLY A 12 -0.62 13.78 12.54
C GLY A 12 -0.20 12.49 11.83
N PHE A 13 -0.97 12.03 10.85
CA PHE A 13 -0.65 10.83 10.06
C PHE A 13 0.62 11.00 9.21
N LEU A 14 0.82 12.17 8.60
CA LEU A 14 2.02 12.48 7.83
C LEU A 14 3.28 12.49 8.72
N ILE A 15 3.21 13.16 9.87
CA ILE A 15 4.31 13.20 10.83
C ILE A 15 4.63 11.77 11.30
N LEU A 16 3.61 10.98 11.65
CA LEU A 16 3.80 9.60 12.08
C LEU A 16 4.49 8.76 10.99
N SER A 17 4.04 8.87 9.73
CA SER A 17 4.61 8.15 8.59
C SER A 17 6.09 8.53 8.36
N ILE A 18 6.41 9.82 8.48
CA ILE A 18 7.79 10.31 8.39
C ILE A 18 8.63 9.78 9.56
N VAL A 19 8.12 9.81 10.79
CA VAL A 19 8.82 9.31 11.97
C VAL A 19 9.12 7.82 11.84
N VAL A 20 8.12 7.00 11.49
CA VAL A 20 8.27 5.56 11.28
C VAL A 20 9.28 5.28 10.16
N GLY A 21 9.17 5.99 9.02
CA GLY A 21 10.11 5.84 7.90
C GLY A 21 11.55 6.22 8.27
N THR A 22 11.72 7.30 9.04
CA THR A 22 13.05 7.79 9.45
C THR A 22 13.69 6.89 10.51
N LEU A 23 12.90 6.39 11.46
CA LEU A 23 13.35 5.42 12.46
C LEU A 23 13.78 4.10 11.80
N THR A 24 12.96 3.58 10.88
CA THR A 24 13.28 2.36 10.12
C THR A 24 14.57 2.55 9.32
N SER A 25 14.74 3.72 8.68
CA SER A 25 15.96 4.06 7.95
C SER A 25 17.20 4.11 8.85
N ARG A 26 17.07 4.55 10.11
CA ARG A 26 18.18 4.57 11.07
C ARG A 26 18.46 3.20 11.71
N LEU A 27 17.46 2.33 11.85
CA LEU A 27 17.60 0.98 12.40
C LEU A 27 18.28 0.00 11.43
N VAL A 28 18.10 0.18 10.12
CA VAL A 28 18.62 -0.76 9.08
C VAL A 28 20.02 -0.37 8.55
N LYS A 29 20.64 0.66 9.14
CA LYS A 29 21.81 1.44 8.65
C LYS A 29 23.13 0.73 8.31
N LYS A 30 23.25 -0.60 8.26
CA LYS A 30 24.57 -1.23 8.02
C LYS A 30 24.65 -2.32 6.94
N SER A 31 23.56 -2.66 6.26
CA SER A 31 23.65 -3.62 5.15
C SER A 31 22.55 -3.41 4.11
N SER A 32 22.94 -3.08 2.87
CA SER A 32 22.05 -2.95 1.71
C SER A 32 21.21 -4.21 1.47
N LYS A 33 21.73 -5.39 1.84
CA LYS A 33 21.02 -6.67 1.75
C LYS A 33 19.87 -6.77 2.76
N ARG A 34 20.01 -6.14 3.93
CA ARG A 34 18.99 -6.12 4.99
C ARG A 34 17.94 -5.04 4.76
N TYR A 35 18.28 -3.97 4.05
CA TYR A 35 17.34 -2.95 3.59
C TYR A 35 16.46 -3.43 2.42
N MET A 36 17.06 -4.13 1.45
CA MET A 36 16.34 -4.53 0.23
C MET A 36 15.66 -5.91 0.34
N ILE A 37 16.19 -6.83 1.15
CA ILE A 37 15.69 -8.22 1.19
C ILE A 37 15.19 -8.59 2.60
N ALA A 38 15.33 -7.71 3.61
CA ALA A 38 14.96 -7.99 5.01
C ALA A 38 15.42 -9.38 5.48
N GLY A 39 16.64 -9.80 5.07
CA GLY A 39 17.20 -11.11 5.44
C GLY A 39 16.54 -12.33 4.78
N LYS A 40 15.63 -12.17 3.81
CA LYS A 40 14.87 -13.26 3.16
C LYS A 40 14.07 -14.10 4.17
N SER A 41 13.63 -13.48 5.26
CA SER A 41 12.91 -14.15 6.36
C SER A 41 11.60 -13.43 6.70
N LEU A 42 11.09 -12.58 5.81
CA LEU A 42 9.82 -11.90 6.05
C LEU A 42 8.69 -12.93 5.98
N PRO A 43 7.87 -13.08 7.04
CA PRO A 43 6.77 -14.04 7.05
C PRO A 43 5.83 -13.81 5.87
N LEU A 44 5.28 -14.88 5.31
CA LEU A 44 4.39 -14.84 4.15
C LEU A 44 3.17 -13.92 4.38
N PHE A 45 2.72 -13.82 5.63
CA PHE A 45 1.65 -12.90 6.04
C PHE A 45 2.02 -11.42 5.82
N PHE A 46 3.24 -11.01 6.19
CA PHE A 46 3.72 -9.65 5.97
C PHE A 46 3.86 -9.33 4.48
N VAL A 47 4.38 -10.28 3.70
CA VAL A 47 4.48 -10.16 2.23
C VAL A 47 3.10 -9.98 1.60
N GLY A 48 2.13 -10.80 2.00
CA GLY A 48 0.74 -10.70 1.55
C GLY A 48 0.10 -9.35 1.89
N THR A 49 0.27 -8.86 3.13
CA THR A 49 -0.24 -7.54 3.52
C THR A 49 0.41 -6.39 2.76
N MET A 50 1.69 -6.52 2.39
CA MET A 50 2.41 -5.49 1.63
C MET A 50 1.95 -5.44 0.17
N LEU A 51 1.73 -6.60 -0.45
CA LEU A 51 1.15 -6.71 -1.79
C LEU A 51 -0.30 -6.19 -1.81
N ALA A 52 -1.09 -6.50 -0.78
CA ALA A 52 -2.45 -5.97 -0.63
C ALA A 52 -2.43 -4.44 -0.45
N ALA A 53 -1.52 -3.91 0.38
CA ALA A 53 -1.39 -2.47 0.59
C ALA A 53 -1.07 -1.70 -0.70
N GLN A 54 -0.27 -2.28 -1.61
CA GLN A 54 0.00 -1.66 -2.92
C GLN A 54 -1.23 -1.54 -3.83
N SER A 55 -2.22 -2.41 -3.67
CA SER A 55 -3.46 -2.32 -4.45
C SER A 55 -4.34 -1.12 -4.04
N ILE A 56 -4.15 -0.62 -2.82
CA ILE A 56 -4.91 0.49 -2.22
C ILE A 56 -4.02 1.74 -2.25
N ASP A 57 -3.87 2.30 -3.44
CA ASP A 57 -3.19 3.59 -3.63
C ASP A 57 -4.22 4.71 -3.88
N GLY A 58 -3.84 5.96 -3.63
CA GLY A 58 -4.69 7.13 -3.87
C GLY A 58 -5.18 7.20 -5.32
N ASN A 59 -4.32 6.92 -6.30
CA ASN A 59 -4.69 6.96 -7.70
C ASN A 59 -5.57 5.76 -8.11
N SER A 60 -5.23 4.57 -7.64
CA SER A 60 -6.00 3.35 -7.91
C SER A 60 -7.39 3.39 -7.28
N SER A 61 -7.52 3.92 -6.06
CA SER A 61 -8.79 4.00 -5.33
C SER A 61 -9.73 5.03 -5.96
N LEU A 62 -9.21 6.21 -6.31
CA LEU A 62 -9.98 7.30 -6.92
C LEU A 62 -10.33 6.96 -8.38
N GLY A 63 -9.39 6.35 -9.11
CA GLY A 63 -9.62 5.75 -10.42
C GLY A 63 -10.73 4.70 -10.36
N ASN A 64 -10.62 3.70 -9.48
CA ASN A 64 -11.64 2.68 -9.29
C ASN A 64 -13.03 3.28 -8.97
N ALA A 65 -13.10 4.27 -8.06
CA ALA A 65 -14.35 4.96 -7.73
C ALA A 65 -14.98 5.64 -8.95
N SER A 66 -14.17 6.29 -9.80
CA SER A 66 -14.64 6.92 -11.03
C SER A 66 -15.14 5.91 -12.09
N LEU A 67 -14.50 4.74 -12.20
CA LEU A 67 -14.95 3.65 -13.07
C LEU A 67 -16.25 3.02 -12.57
N VAL A 68 -16.38 2.80 -11.25
CA VAL A 68 -17.64 2.32 -10.65
C VAL A 68 -18.78 3.32 -10.88
N TYR A 69 -18.48 4.61 -10.73
CA TYR A 69 -19.47 5.67 -10.95
C TYR A 69 -19.94 5.74 -12.41
N SER A 70 -19.02 5.58 -13.38
CA SER A 70 -19.33 5.76 -14.80
C SER A 70 -19.85 4.49 -15.48
N TYR A 71 -19.37 3.32 -15.07
CA TYR A 71 -19.59 2.04 -15.77
C TYR A 71 -20.13 0.94 -14.85
N GLY A 72 -20.49 1.27 -13.61
CA GLY A 72 -21.10 0.35 -12.65
C GLY A 72 -20.10 -0.61 -11.99
N PHE A 73 -20.64 -1.51 -11.17
CA PHE A 73 -19.87 -2.40 -10.28
C PHE A 73 -18.83 -3.25 -11.03
N TRP A 74 -19.17 -3.78 -12.21
CA TRP A 74 -18.29 -4.66 -12.96
C TRP A 74 -17.02 -3.96 -13.44
N SER A 75 -17.11 -2.68 -13.81
CA SER A 75 -15.95 -1.92 -14.25
C SER A 75 -14.94 -1.71 -13.13
N GLY A 76 -15.41 -1.50 -11.89
CA GLY A 76 -14.52 -1.38 -10.75
C GLY A 76 -13.98 -2.71 -10.23
N ALA A 77 -14.78 -3.77 -10.30
CA ALA A 77 -14.36 -5.12 -9.89
C ALA A 77 -13.24 -5.69 -10.79
N SER A 78 -13.14 -5.24 -12.03
CA SER A 78 -12.11 -5.70 -12.98
C SER A 78 -10.67 -5.44 -12.52
N ILE A 79 -10.42 -4.30 -11.84
CA ILE A 79 -9.10 -3.89 -11.36
C ILE A 79 -8.56 -4.85 -10.27
N PRO A 80 -9.27 -5.09 -9.14
CA PRO A 80 -8.80 -6.00 -8.11
C PRO A 80 -8.76 -7.46 -8.59
N ILE A 81 -9.68 -7.87 -9.47
CA ILE A 81 -9.67 -9.23 -10.05
C ILE A 81 -8.43 -9.44 -10.92
N GLY A 82 -8.13 -8.48 -11.81
CA GLY A 82 -6.93 -8.54 -12.66
C GLY A 82 -5.63 -8.56 -11.83
N LEU A 83 -5.58 -7.77 -10.76
CA LEU A 83 -4.43 -7.71 -9.86
C LEU A 83 -4.26 -9.02 -9.08
N ALA A 84 -5.35 -9.63 -8.60
CA ALA A 84 -5.33 -10.92 -7.92
C ALA A 84 -4.84 -12.05 -8.85
N ILE A 85 -5.30 -12.09 -10.10
CA ILE A 85 -4.85 -13.07 -11.09
C ILE A 85 -3.36 -12.89 -11.41
N CYS A 86 -2.91 -11.64 -11.59
CA CYS A 86 -1.50 -11.34 -11.84
C CYS A 86 -0.60 -11.81 -10.68
N LEU A 87 -1.02 -11.57 -9.43
CA LEU A 87 -0.30 -12.03 -8.24
C LEU A 87 -0.25 -13.55 -8.15
N PHE A 88 -1.38 -14.22 -8.45
CA PHE A 88 -1.48 -15.67 -8.42
C PHE A 88 -0.54 -16.30 -9.47
N LEU A 89 -0.54 -15.78 -10.69
CA LEU A 89 0.37 -16.23 -11.76
C LEU A 89 1.83 -15.98 -11.37
N THR A 90 2.15 -14.79 -10.85
CA THR A 90 3.53 -14.44 -10.42
C THR A 90 4.02 -15.30 -9.25
N GLY A 91 3.12 -15.76 -8.38
CA GLY A 91 3.47 -16.70 -7.30
C GLY A 91 3.59 -18.15 -7.77
N ALA A 92 2.99 -18.50 -8.91
CA ALA A 92 2.97 -19.85 -9.46
C ALA A 92 4.17 -20.16 -10.37
N PHE A 93 4.79 -19.14 -10.98
CA PHE A 93 5.96 -19.25 -11.88
C PHE A 93 7.21 -18.62 -11.27
#